data_AF-A0A839NMN0-F1
#
_entry.id   AF-A0A839NMN0-F1
#
_cell.length_a   1.000
_cell.length_b   1.000
_cell.length_c   1.000
_cell.angle_alpha   90.00
_cell.angle_beta   90.00
_cell.angle_gamma   90.00
#
_symmetry.space_group_name_H-M   'P 1'
#
loop_
_entity.id
_entity.type
_entity.pdbx_description
1 polymer ?
#
loop_
_entity_poly.entity_id
_entity_poly.type
_entity_poly.pdbx_seq_one_letter_code
_entity_poly.pdbx_strand_id
1 'polypeptide(L)'
;MGKILQGALGGFSGKAGAIIGSSWKSINYIKGLSKKRTKPASEEQLIQQARFYTIAKFIMPIAPFVELGFGQINADIMTPTNVALQANIKTAVVGTYPNFTLDYSKILISKGNLQPGGTIGASASIGILSVTWSPEAIEIQKGELDDAVHILLYVPAIDEFLTAPVPPTRGSGAVDIEYPEHFMSEKAHAWMFFADRKGKRVSKTNYLGELDLT
;
A
#
# COMPACT_ATOMS: atom_id res chain seq x y z
N MET A 1 4.28 1.22 -28.13
CA MET A 1 3.11 2.02 -27.74
C MET A 1 3.56 3.46 -27.71
N GLY A 2 2.87 4.35 -28.41
CA GLY A 2 3.15 5.79 -28.40
C GLY A 2 2.12 6.53 -27.56
N LYS A 3 2.51 7.62 -26.92
CA LYS A 3 1.59 8.58 -26.29
C LYS A 3 1.20 9.63 -27.33
N ILE A 4 -0.09 9.89 -27.48
CA ILE A 4 -0.59 10.96 -28.34
C ILE A 4 -0.57 12.25 -27.51
N LEU A 5 0.43 13.11 -27.75
CA LEU A 5 0.44 14.48 -27.26
C LEU A 5 -0.58 15.25 -28.11
N GLN A 6 -1.53 15.95 -27.49
CA GLN A 6 -2.70 16.56 -28.13
C GLN A 6 -2.42 17.10 -29.56
N GLY A 7 -2.98 16.45 -30.57
CA GLY A 7 -2.97 16.95 -31.96
C GLY A 7 -4.22 17.77 -32.26
N ALA A 8 -4.28 18.38 -33.45
CA ALA A 8 -5.39 19.24 -33.88
C ALA A 8 -6.79 18.58 -33.83
N LEU A 9 -6.87 17.25 -33.82
CA LEU A 9 -8.11 16.46 -33.75
C LEU A 9 -8.29 15.71 -32.42
N GLY A 10 -7.42 15.94 -31.43
CA GLY A 10 -7.44 15.20 -30.16
C GLY A 10 -7.01 13.74 -30.28
N GLY A 11 -7.43 12.91 -29.30
CA GLY A 11 -7.24 11.47 -29.33
C GLY A 11 -8.39 10.75 -30.04
N PHE A 12 -8.15 9.54 -30.54
CA PHE A 12 -9.20 8.68 -31.09
C PHE A 12 -9.28 7.35 -30.31
N SER A 13 -10.46 6.75 -30.29
CA SER A 13 -10.72 5.47 -29.63
C SER A 13 -11.15 4.43 -30.66
N GLY A 14 -10.66 3.19 -30.49
CA GLY A 14 -10.99 2.07 -31.36
C GLY A 14 -9.92 1.75 -32.39
N LYS A 15 -10.25 0.81 -33.29
CA LYS A 15 -9.33 0.29 -34.30
C LYS A 15 -9.45 1.10 -35.60
N ALA A 16 -8.32 1.63 -36.06
CA ALA A 16 -8.18 2.27 -37.36
C ALA A 16 -7.05 1.54 -38.14
N GLY A 17 -7.44 0.61 -39.01
CA GLY A 17 -6.49 -0.22 -39.76
C GLY A 17 -5.59 -1.08 -38.85
N ALA A 18 -4.27 -0.89 -38.97
CA ALA A 18 -3.25 -1.58 -38.18
C ALA A 18 -3.00 -0.95 -36.80
N ILE A 19 -3.75 0.11 -36.46
CA ILE A 19 -3.53 0.96 -35.31
C ILE A 19 -4.76 0.91 -34.40
N ILE A 20 -4.53 0.90 -33.09
CA ILE A 20 -5.57 0.97 -32.06
C ILE A 20 -5.31 2.21 -31.22
N GLY A 21 -6.29 3.09 -31.17
CA GLY A 21 -6.37 4.22 -30.25
C GLY A 21 -7.14 3.85 -28.98
N SER A 22 -6.66 4.30 -27.83
CA SER A 22 -7.33 4.11 -26.55
C SER A 22 -6.94 5.22 -25.59
N SER A 23 -7.83 5.59 -24.69
CA SER A 23 -7.52 6.52 -23.60
C SER A 23 -7.62 5.81 -22.26
N TRP A 24 -6.73 6.16 -21.34
CA TRP A 24 -6.84 5.75 -19.93
C TRP A 24 -6.30 6.86 -19.05
N LYS A 25 -7.09 7.26 -18.04
CA LYS A 25 -6.76 8.36 -17.12
C LYS A 25 -6.25 9.62 -17.86
N SER A 26 -7.06 10.09 -18.81
CA SER A 26 -6.76 11.28 -19.66
C SER A 26 -5.50 11.19 -20.52
N ILE A 27 -4.84 10.03 -20.58
CA ILE A 27 -3.71 9.79 -21.48
C ILE A 27 -4.21 9.03 -22.69
N ASN A 28 -3.98 9.62 -23.86
CA ASN A 28 -4.28 8.99 -25.15
C ASN A 28 -3.08 8.17 -25.60
N TYR A 29 -3.32 6.92 -25.95
CA TYR A 29 -2.31 5.98 -26.39
C TYR A 29 -2.63 5.43 -27.76
N ILE A 30 -1.56 5.14 -28.49
CA ILE A 30 -1.63 4.47 -29.78
C ILE A 30 -0.77 3.21 -29.74
N LYS A 31 -1.34 2.08 -30.16
CA LYS A 31 -0.63 0.79 -30.25
C LYS A 31 -0.90 0.13 -31.59
N GLY A 32 0.10 -0.57 -32.12
CA GLY A 32 -0.10 -1.49 -33.23
C GLY A 32 -0.85 -2.74 -32.78
N LEU A 33 -1.28 -3.56 -33.75
CA LEU A 33 -1.86 -4.87 -33.47
C LEU A 33 -0.90 -5.74 -32.66
N SER A 34 -1.44 -6.44 -31.65
CA SER A 34 -0.68 -7.37 -30.83
C SER A 34 -0.19 -8.54 -31.68
N LYS A 35 1.11 -8.81 -31.65
CA LYS A 35 1.69 -10.02 -32.25
C LYS A 35 1.77 -11.11 -31.19
N LYS A 36 1.43 -12.35 -31.55
CA LYS A 36 1.62 -13.51 -30.66
C LYS A 36 3.11 -13.65 -30.36
N ARG A 37 3.45 -13.72 -29.09
CA ARG A 37 4.83 -13.93 -28.63
C ARG A 37 5.21 -15.40 -28.84
N THR A 38 6.36 -15.65 -29.48
CA THR A 38 6.90 -17.00 -29.72
C THR A 38 8.16 -17.32 -28.93
N LYS A 39 8.84 -16.32 -28.36
CA LYS A 39 10.08 -16.49 -27.58
C LYS A 39 9.80 -16.56 -26.07
N PRO A 40 10.51 -17.39 -25.30
CA PRO A 40 10.38 -17.44 -23.84
C PRO A 40 10.79 -16.12 -23.18
N ALA A 41 10.50 -15.99 -21.88
CA ALA A 41 10.97 -14.86 -21.06
C ALA A 41 12.50 -14.85 -20.97
N SER A 42 13.10 -13.66 -21.12
CA SER A 42 14.51 -13.50 -20.78
C SER A 42 14.68 -13.56 -19.26
N GLU A 43 15.89 -13.84 -18.79
CA GLU A 43 16.20 -13.87 -17.36
C GLU A 43 15.85 -12.55 -16.67
N GLU A 44 16.20 -11.41 -17.26
CA GLU A 44 15.81 -10.09 -16.76
C GLU A 44 14.29 -9.92 -16.60
N GLN A 45 13.51 -10.49 -17.54
CA GLN A 45 12.05 -10.46 -17.44
C GLN A 45 11.54 -11.35 -16.31
N LEU A 46 12.16 -12.50 -16.07
CA LEU A 46 11.81 -13.40 -14.97
C LEU A 46 12.14 -12.76 -13.62
N ILE A 47 13.29 -12.09 -13.52
CA ILE A 47 13.69 -11.34 -12.33
C ILE A 47 12.64 -10.27 -11.99
N GLN A 48 12.22 -9.47 -12.96
CA GLN A 48 11.21 -8.43 -12.73
C GLN A 48 9.84 -9.03 -12.37
N GLN A 49 9.44 -10.12 -13.02
CA GLN A 49 8.20 -10.83 -12.69
C GLN A 49 8.22 -11.38 -11.26
N ALA A 50 9.31 -12.01 -10.84
CA ALA A 50 9.46 -12.56 -9.49
C ALA A 50 9.44 -11.44 -8.42
N ARG A 51 10.15 -10.33 -8.66
CA ARG A 51 10.11 -9.15 -7.77
C ARG A 51 8.70 -8.58 -7.64
N PHE A 52 8.02 -8.39 -8.77
CA PHE A 52 6.66 -7.87 -8.79
C PHE A 52 5.68 -8.82 -8.10
N TYR A 53 5.78 -10.12 -8.36
CA TYR A 53 4.95 -11.14 -7.74
C TYR A 53 5.10 -11.13 -6.21
N THR A 54 6.34 -11.06 -5.72
CA THR A 54 6.63 -11.05 -4.28
C THR A 54 5.92 -9.91 -3.56
N ILE A 55 6.03 -8.67 -4.07
CA ILE A 55 5.36 -7.53 -3.44
C ILE A 55 3.85 -7.49 -3.71
N ALA A 56 3.41 -7.93 -4.90
CA ALA A 56 2.00 -7.96 -5.23
C ALA A 56 1.23 -8.95 -4.34
N LYS A 57 1.82 -10.10 -4.02
CA LYS A 57 1.25 -11.08 -3.10
C LYS A 57 0.94 -10.46 -1.73
N PHE A 58 1.83 -9.60 -1.23
CA PHE A 58 1.64 -8.90 0.04
C PHE A 58 0.67 -7.72 -0.04
N ILE A 59 0.73 -6.89 -1.10
CA ILE A 59 -0.06 -5.65 -1.21
C ILE A 59 -1.52 -5.91 -1.61
N MET A 60 -1.79 -6.92 -2.44
CA MET A 60 -3.14 -7.14 -2.98
C MET A 60 -4.21 -7.47 -1.91
N PRO A 61 -3.93 -8.29 -0.87
CA PRO A 61 -4.88 -8.52 0.22
C PRO A 61 -5.23 -7.24 0.99
N ILE A 62 -4.30 -6.29 1.07
CA ILE A 62 -4.47 -5.02 1.79
C ILE A 62 -4.76 -3.85 0.85
N ALA A 63 -5.21 -4.13 -0.38
CA ALA A 63 -5.53 -3.12 -1.38
C ALA A 63 -6.45 -2.00 -0.85
N PRO A 64 -7.50 -2.27 -0.03
CA PRO A 64 -8.33 -1.19 0.51
C PRO A 64 -7.58 -0.18 1.37
N PHE A 65 -6.63 -0.63 2.21
CA PHE A 65 -5.78 0.24 3.03
C PHE A 65 -4.85 1.08 2.17
N VAL A 66 -4.28 0.45 1.15
CA VAL A 66 -3.35 1.07 0.21
C VAL A 66 -4.05 2.08 -0.69
N GLU A 67 -5.29 1.80 -1.10
CA GLU A 67 -6.12 2.72 -1.87
C GLU A 67 -6.43 3.98 -1.09
N LEU A 68 -6.70 3.84 0.21
CA LEU A 68 -6.88 4.98 1.10
C LEU A 68 -5.54 5.71 1.33
N GLY A 69 -4.46 4.98 1.62
CA GLY A 69 -3.15 5.51 1.94
C GLY A 69 -2.39 6.18 0.78
N PHE A 70 -2.68 5.82 -0.47
CA PHE A 70 -2.08 6.40 -1.68
C PHE A 70 -3.08 7.13 -2.58
N GLY A 71 -4.35 7.24 -2.15
CA GLY A 71 -5.47 7.74 -2.95
C GLY A 71 -5.26 9.12 -3.57
N GLN A 72 -4.45 9.97 -2.96
CA GLN A 72 -4.19 11.34 -3.41
C GLN A 72 -2.96 11.47 -4.33
N ILE A 73 -2.13 10.43 -4.44
CA ILE A 73 -0.87 10.52 -5.18
C ILE A 73 -1.12 10.14 -6.63
N ASN A 74 -0.89 11.09 -7.54
CA ASN A 74 -0.99 10.87 -8.98
C ASN A 74 -2.32 10.22 -9.41
N ALA A 75 -3.42 10.56 -8.73
CA ALA A 75 -4.75 9.97 -8.96
C ALA A 75 -5.20 10.12 -10.42
N ASP A 76 -4.75 11.17 -11.11
CA ASP A 76 -5.06 11.45 -12.50
C ASP A 76 -4.28 10.61 -13.51
N ILE A 77 -3.27 9.84 -13.08
CA ILE A 77 -2.34 9.15 -13.99
C ILE A 77 -2.14 7.67 -13.60
N MET A 78 -2.26 7.32 -12.32
CA MET A 78 -2.02 5.96 -11.82
C MET A 78 -3.07 5.55 -10.81
N THR A 79 -3.35 4.25 -10.68
CA THR A 79 -4.18 3.75 -9.56
C THR A 79 -3.36 3.80 -8.28
N PRO A 80 -3.99 4.06 -7.11
CA PRO A 80 -3.29 4.10 -5.83
C PRO A 80 -2.47 2.83 -5.54
N THR A 81 -3.04 1.66 -5.85
CA THR A 81 -2.37 0.35 -5.71
C THR A 81 -1.09 0.27 -6.54
N ASN A 82 -1.09 0.80 -7.77
CA ASN A 82 0.11 0.81 -8.61
C ASN A 82 1.18 1.77 -8.07
N VAL A 83 0.77 2.91 -7.50
CA VAL A 83 1.71 3.84 -6.84
C VAL A 83 2.37 3.16 -5.64
N ALA A 84 1.60 2.43 -4.84
CA ALA A 84 2.10 1.68 -3.70
C ALA A 84 3.03 0.54 -4.09
N LEU A 85 2.66 -0.25 -5.11
CA LEU A 85 3.52 -1.30 -5.66
C LEU A 85 4.85 -0.71 -6.14
N GLN A 86 4.81 0.43 -6.85
CA GLN A 86 6.02 1.10 -7.32
C GLN A 86 6.88 1.65 -6.18
N ALA A 87 6.28 2.15 -5.10
CA ALA A 87 7.01 2.62 -3.93
C ALA A 87 7.71 1.45 -3.23
N ASN A 88 6.98 0.36 -2.96
CA ASN A 88 7.46 -0.77 -2.19
C ASN A 88 8.42 -1.68 -2.96
N ILE A 89 8.25 -1.87 -4.28
CA ILE A 89 9.16 -2.72 -5.08
C ILE A 89 10.60 -2.17 -5.12
N LYS A 90 10.75 -0.86 -4.88
CA LYS A 90 12.05 -0.18 -4.86
C LYS A 90 12.72 -0.24 -3.50
N THR A 91 11.95 -0.30 -2.40
CA THR A 91 12.47 -0.15 -1.04
C THR A 91 12.40 -1.43 -0.21
N ALA A 92 11.32 -2.21 -0.33
CA ALA A 92 11.00 -3.31 0.56
C ALA A 92 11.37 -4.69 0.00
N VAL A 93 11.53 -4.84 -1.32
CA VAL A 93 11.93 -6.14 -1.90
C VAL A 93 13.44 -6.30 -1.81
N VAL A 94 13.88 -7.33 -1.09
CA VAL A 94 15.29 -7.67 -0.86
C VAL A 94 15.60 -9.10 -1.32
N GLY A 95 16.89 -9.44 -1.40
CA GLY A 95 17.36 -10.74 -1.87
C GLY A 95 17.76 -10.74 -3.34
N THR A 96 18.03 -11.94 -3.85
CA THR A 96 18.50 -12.19 -5.22
C THR A 96 17.61 -13.22 -5.89
N TYR A 97 17.46 -13.12 -7.21
CA TYR A 97 16.68 -14.08 -7.97
C TYR A 97 17.23 -15.51 -7.78
N PRO A 98 16.37 -16.53 -7.57
CA PRO A 98 14.90 -16.49 -7.61
C PRO A 98 14.23 -16.14 -6.26
N ASN A 99 14.99 -16.06 -5.17
CA ASN A 99 14.48 -15.98 -3.81
C ASN A 99 14.42 -14.53 -3.30
N PHE A 100 13.36 -13.81 -3.70
CA PHE A 100 13.06 -12.50 -3.14
C PHE A 100 12.28 -12.62 -1.83
N THR A 101 12.58 -11.73 -0.89
CA THR A 101 11.89 -11.61 0.40
C THR A 101 11.52 -10.14 0.65
N LEU A 102 10.72 -9.89 1.68
CA LEU A 102 10.27 -8.55 2.05
C LEU A 102 10.96 -8.10 3.33
N ASP A 103 11.51 -6.89 3.28
CA ASP A 103 11.89 -6.13 4.46
C ASP A 103 10.67 -5.36 4.96
N TYR A 104 9.98 -5.93 5.95
CA TYR A 104 8.74 -5.40 6.53
C TYR A 104 8.90 -3.98 7.09
N SER A 105 10.09 -3.63 7.58
CA SER A 105 10.38 -2.30 8.13
C SER A 105 10.31 -1.19 7.07
N LYS A 106 10.48 -1.54 5.79
CA LYS A 106 10.48 -0.61 4.66
C LYS A 106 9.17 -0.57 3.88
N ILE A 107 8.18 -1.35 4.31
CA ILE A 107 6.86 -1.39 3.68
C ILE A 107 6.11 -0.08 3.98
N LEU A 108 5.55 0.49 2.93
CA LEU A 108 4.74 1.70 2.94
C LEU A 108 3.31 1.34 2.51
N ILE A 109 2.35 1.56 3.40
CA ILE A 109 0.91 1.35 3.16
C ILE A 109 0.24 2.69 2.79
N SER A 110 0.82 3.78 3.25
CA SER A 110 0.32 5.14 3.09
C SER A 110 1.45 6.13 2.89
N LYS A 111 1.16 7.18 2.12
CA LYS A 111 2.09 8.29 1.92
C LYS A 111 1.30 9.59 1.83
N GLY A 112 1.50 10.44 2.82
CA GLY A 112 0.92 11.77 2.84
C GLY A 112 1.61 12.66 3.87
N ASN A 113 1.06 13.86 4.01
CA ASN A 113 1.69 14.96 4.76
C ASN A 113 1.05 15.18 6.13
N LEU A 114 0.03 14.41 6.51
CA LEU A 114 -0.48 14.42 7.87
C LEU A 114 0.61 13.81 8.76
N GLN A 115 1.03 14.48 9.84
CA GLN A 115 1.96 13.81 10.75
C GLN A 115 1.23 12.89 11.71
N PRO A 116 1.77 11.68 11.89
CA PRO A 116 1.38 10.84 13.00
C PRO A 116 1.83 11.55 14.29
N GLY A 117 0.93 11.68 15.27
CA GLY A 117 1.24 12.39 16.53
C GLY A 117 2.37 11.70 17.30
N GLY A 118 3.20 12.51 17.98
CA GLY A 118 4.23 12.15 18.98
C GLY A 118 4.77 10.72 19.00
N THR A 119 4.85 10.15 20.21
CA THR A 119 5.29 8.78 20.45
C THR A 119 4.22 7.79 20.02
N ILE A 120 4.64 6.73 19.34
CA ILE A 120 3.78 5.65 18.88
C ILE A 120 4.43 4.34 19.29
N GLY A 121 3.63 3.40 19.79
CA GLY A 121 4.10 2.10 20.22
C GLY A 121 3.05 1.02 20.05
N ALA A 122 3.52 -0.22 20.01
CA ALA A 122 2.67 -1.39 20.12
C ALA A 122 3.30 -2.40 21.07
N SER A 123 2.46 -3.13 21.78
CA SER A 123 2.84 -4.25 22.61
C SER A 123 1.79 -5.35 22.48
N ALA A 124 2.23 -6.60 22.40
CA ALA A 124 1.35 -7.74 22.46
C ALA A 124 1.32 -8.31 23.89
N SER A 125 0.14 -8.76 24.29
CA SER A 125 -0.14 -9.51 25.52
C SER A 125 -1.09 -10.66 25.18
N ILE A 126 -1.49 -11.47 26.17
CA ILE A 126 -2.29 -12.69 25.98
C ILE A 126 -3.54 -12.42 25.13
N GLY A 127 -3.49 -12.78 23.85
CA GLY A 127 -4.57 -12.58 22.88
C GLY A 127 -4.93 -11.12 22.52
N ILE A 128 -4.18 -10.12 23.01
CA ILE A 128 -4.48 -8.69 22.83
C ILE A 128 -3.25 -7.93 22.33
N LEU A 129 -3.43 -7.22 21.21
CA LEU A 129 -2.50 -6.24 20.68
C LEU A 129 -2.90 -4.84 21.15
N SER A 130 -2.11 -4.25 22.03
CA SER A 130 -2.28 -2.87 22.49
C SER A 130 -1.44 -1.92 21.65
N VAL A 131 -2.08 -0.99 20.95
CA VAL A 131 -1.42 0.05 20.16
C VAL A 131 -1.69 1.41 20.80
N THR A 132 -0.64 2.21 21.00
CA THR A 132 -0.72 3.53 21.63
C THR A 132 -0.10 4.60 20.75
N TRP A 133 -0.68 5.80 20.79
CA TRP A 133 -0.17 6.98 20.09
C TRP A 133 -0.47 8.25 20.88
N SER A 134 0.34 9.30 20.67
CA SER A 134 0.02 10.59 21.26
C SER A 134 -1.25 11.19 20.62
N PRO A 135 -2.29 11.49 21.41
CA PRO A 135 -3.52 12.10 20.91
C PRO A 135 -3.35 13.58 20.57
N GLU A 136 -2.20 14.19 20.91
CA GLU A 136 -1.89 15.58 20.61
C GLU A 136 -1.95 15.79 19.09
N ALA A 137 -3.07 16.37 18.66
CA ALA A 137 -3.23 16.91 17.34
C ALA A 137 -2.32 18.13 17.23
N ILE A 138 -1.31 18.04 16.37
CA ILE A 138 -0.42 19.18 16.13
C ILE A 138 -1.24 20.24 15.38
N GLU A 139 -1.66 21.31 16.07
CA GLU A 139 -2.44 22.42 15.49
C GLU A 139 -1.80 22.97 14.20
N ILE A 140 -0.46 23.02 14.18
CA ILE A 140 0.35 23.48 13.03
C ILE A 140 0.08 22.63 11.76
N GLN A 141 -0.36 21.37 11.90
CA GLN A 141 -0.48 20.41 10.80
C GLN A 141 -1.93 20.02 10.48
N LYS A 142 -2.91 20.67 11.11
CA LYS A 142 -4.35 20.46 10.90
C LYS A 142 -4.74 18.98 11.04
N GLY A 143 -4.20 18.29 12.04
CA GLY A 143 -4.74 17.01 12.46
C GLY A 143 -5.95 17.24 13.35
N GLU A 144 -6.93 16.34 13.30
CA GLU A 144 -8.15 16.45 14.09
C GLU A 144 -8.28 15.24 15.02
N LEU A 145 -8.93 15.41 16.16
CA LEU A 145 -9.13 14.31 17.12
C LEU A 145 -10.06 13.22 16.56
N ASP A 146 -10.87 13.54 15.55
CA ASP A 146 -11.76 12.60 14.86
C ASP A 146 -11.11 11.92 13.65
N ASP A 147 -9.82 12.16 13.37
CA ASP A 147 -9.05 11.42 12.36
C ASP A 147 -9.11 9.92 12.69
N ALA A 148 -9.39 9.09 11.69
CA ALA A 148 -9.39 7.63 11.82
C ALA A 148 -7.95 7.08 11.86
N VAL A 149 -7.71 6.10 12.72
CA VAL A 149 -6.43 5.40 12.81
C VAL A 149 -6.58 4.03 12.18
N HIS A 150 -5.78 3.77 11.15
CA HIS A 150 -5.72 2.47 10.50
C HIS A 150 -4.51 1.72 11.00
N ILE A 151 -4.74 0.53 11.55
CA ILE A 151 -3.72 -0.37 12.07
C ILE A 151 -3.78 -1.66 11.27
N LEU A 152 -2.63 -2.19 10.89
CA LEU A 152 -2.49 -3.44 10.19
C LEU A 152 -1.46 -4.30 10.90
N LEU A 153 -1.86 -5.50 11.28
CA LEU A 153 -1.00 -6.56 11.79
C LEU A 153 -0.84 -7.62 10.68
N TYR A 154 0.36 -8.13 10.49
CA TYR A 154 0.64 -9.21 9.55
C TYR A 154 1.47 -10.29 10.23
N VAL A 155 1.08 -11.55 10.05
CA VAL A 155 1.79 -12.71 10.60
C VAL A 155 2.44 -13.49 9.45
N PRO A 156 3.77 -13.40 9.25
CA PRO A 156 4.45 -14.02 8.11
C PRO A 156 4.34 -15.55 8.04
N ALA A 157 4.21 -16.23 9.18
CA ALA A 157 4.16 -17.69 9.25
C ALA A 157 2.90 -18.28 8.59
N ILE A 158 1.77 -17.60 8.76
CA ILE A 158 0.46 -18.01 8.27
C ILE A 158 -0.04 -17.17 7.08
N ASP A 159 0.67 -16.09 6.73
CA ASP A 159 0.34 -15.20 5.61
C ASP A 159 -1.05 -14.53 5.77
N GLU A 160 -1.39 -14.15 7.00
CA GLU A 160 -2.68 -13.52 7.35
C GLU A 160 -2.50 -12.10 7.90
N PHE A 161 -3.52 -11.28 7.66
CA PHE A 161 -3.60 -9.90 8.13
C PHE A 161 -4.74 -9.75 9.13
N LEU A 162 -4.53 -8.91 10.14
CA LEU A 162 -5.53 -8.51 11.11
C LEU A 162 -5.57 -6.99 11.23
N THR A 163 -6.76 -6.45 11.50
CA THR A 163 -7.01 -5.03 11.70
C THR A 163 -8.14 -4.85 12.71
N ALA A 164 -8.29 -3.65 13.27
CA ALA A 164 -9.42 -3.33 14.11
C ALA A 164 -10.72 -3.37 13.29
N PRO A 165 -11.81 -4.03 13.75
CA PRO A 165 -13.09 -4.06 13.04
C PRO A 165 -13.67 -2.67 12.77
N VAL A 166 -13.45 -1.75 13.71
CA VAL A 166 -13.78 -0.32 13.58
C VAL A 166 -12.50 0.48 13.81
N PRO A 167 -12.09 1.34 12.85
CA PRO A 167 -10.93 2.20 13.05
C PRO A 167 -11.13 3.11 14.27
N PRO A 168 -10.24 3.08 15.27
CA PRO A 168 -10.31 4.00 16.40
C PRO A 168 -10.03 5.43 15.94
N THR A 169 -10.42 6.41 16.75
CA THR A 169 -10.14 7.82 16.44
C THR A 169 -8.82 8.25 17.07
N ARG A 170 -8.17 9.25 16.48
CA ARG A 170 -6.92 9.81 16.99
C ARG A 170 -7.04 10.26 18.45
N GLY A 171 -8.18 10.83 18.83
CA GLY A 171 -8.45 11.27 20.19
C GLY A 171 -8.49 10.16 21.24
N SER A 172 -8.65 8.88 20.85
CA SER A 172 -8.63 7.75 21.79
C SER A 172 -7.25 7.53 22.42
N GLY A 173 -6.16 7.85 21.72
CA GLY A 173 -4.78 7.67 22.18
C GLY A 173 -4.30 6.22 22.33
N ALA A 174 -5.21 5.25 22.36
CA ALA A 174 -4.91 3.83 22.39
C ALA A 174 -6.05 3.00 21.79
N VAL A 175 -5.74 1.78 21.39
CA VAL A 175 -6.71 0.73 21.06
C VAL A 175 -6.14 -0.64 21.42
N ASP A 176 -7.03 -1.51 21.87
CA ASP A 176 -6.75 -2.93 22.05
C ASP A 176 -7.46 -3.71 20.93
N ILE A 177 -6.69 -4.57 20.26
CA ILE A 177 -7.16 -5.43 19.16
C ILE A 177 -6.99 -6.88 19.59
N GLU A 178 -8.10 -7.59 19.73
CA GLU A 178 -8.08 -9.03 19.98
C GLU A 178 -7.62 -9.77 18.73
N TYR A 179 -6.70 -10.71 18.89
CA TYR A 179 -6.24 -11.61 17.82
C TYR A 179 -6.59 -13.06 18.14
N PRO A 180 -6.87 -13.88 17.10
CA PRO A 180 -7.35 -15.24 17.29
C PRO A 180 -6.26 -16.18 17.80
N GLU A 181 -6.66 -17.31 18.40
CA GLU A 181 -5.73 -18.28 19.01
C GLU A 181 -4.68 -18.83 18.02
N HIS A 182 -4.99 -18.91 16.73
CA HIS A 182 -4.02 -19.40 15.73
C HIS A 182 -2.89 -18.41 15.40
N PHE A 183 -2.96 -17.19 15.94
CA PHE A 183 -1.87 -16.20 15.86
C PHE A 183 -0.92 -16.30 17.07
N MET A 184 -1.30 -17.03 18.11
CA MET A 184 -0.53 -17.14 19.35
C MET A 184 0.82 -17.82 19.10
N SER A 185 1.86 -17.38 19.81
CA SER A 185 3.24 -17.87 19.68
C SER A 185 3.91 -17.58 18.33
N GLU A 186 3.30 -16.77 17.48
CA GLU A 186 3.88 -16.33 16.20
C GLU A 186 4.46 -14.91 16.29
N LYS A 187 5.35 -14.60 15.35
CA LYS A 187 5.89 -13.25 15.17
C LYS A 187 5.00 -12.46 14.23
N ALA A 188 4.70 -11.22 14.60
CA ALA A 188 3.88 -10.35 13.79
C ALA A 188 4.53 -8.99 13.56
N HIS A 189 4.24 -8.39 12.41
CA HIS A 189 4.65 -7.04 12.06
C HIS A 189 3.44 -6.13 12.08
N ALA A 190 3.57 -4.97 12.74
CA ALA A 190 2.49 -4.01 12.85
C ALA A 190 2.85 -2.68 12.18
N TRP A 191 1.88 -2.10 11.48
CA TRP A 191 1.94 -0.76 10.92
C TRP A 191 0.71 0.03 11.32
N MET A 192 0.87 1.35 11.34
CA MET A 192 -0.27 2.25 11.45
C MET A 192 -0.11 3.51 10.64
N PHE A 193 -1.24 4.14 10.35
CA PHE A 193 -1.30 5.47 9.76
C PHE A 193 -2.64 6.13 10.09
N PHE A 194 -2.69 7.46 9.96
CA PHE A 194 -3.87 8.27 10.23
C PHE A 194 -4.51 8.71 8.92
N ALA A 195 -5.83 8.85 8.94
CA ALA A 195 -6.62 9.38 7.85
C ALA A 195 -7.68 10.35 8.37
N ASP A 196 -7.80 11.50 7.70
CA ASP A 196 -8.90 12.43 7.93
C ASP A 196 -10.25 11.72 7.71
N ARG A 197 -11.30 12.16 8.39
CA ARG A 197 -12.69 11.66 8.27
C ARG A 197 -13.16 11.47 6.82
N LYS A 198 -12.66 12.30 5.89
CA LYS A 198 -13.00 12.20 4.45
C LYS A 198 -12.10 11.23 3.65
N GLY A 199 -11.09 10.62 4.26
CA GLY A 199 -10.08 9.78 3.61
C GLY A 199 -9.20 10.54 2.60
N LYS A 200 -9.21 11.88 2.64
CA LYS A 200 -8.50 12.73 1.66
C LYS A 200 -7.12 13.17 2.12
N ARG A 201 -6.85 13.16 3.42
CA ARG A 201 -5.55 13.49 3.98
C ARG A 201 -5.11 12.30 4.80
N VAL A 202 -3.91 11.83 4.55
CA VAL A 202 -3.36 10.63 5.19
C VAL A 202 -1.96 10.90 5.70
N SER A 203 -1.54 10.16 6.73
CA SER A 203 -0.18 10.23 7.23
C SER A 203 0.74 9.29 6.46
N LYS A 204 2.05 9.50 6.65
CA LYS A 204 3.04 8.48 6.31
C LYS A 204 2.80 7.23 7.17
N THR A 205 3.12 6.06 6.63
CA THR A 205 3.13 4.80 7.39
C THR A 205 4.16 4.86 8.51
N ASN A 206 3.74 4.42 9.69
CA ASN A 206 4.59 4.14 10.83
C ASN A 206 4.69 2.64 11.00
N TYR A 207 5.92 2.12 10.98
CA TYR A 207 6.20 0.75 11.34
C TYR A 207 6.37 0.68 12.86
N LEU A 208 5.59 -0.19 13.51
CA LEU A 208 5.54 -0.33 14.96
C LEU A 208 6.52 -1.38 15.49
N GLY A 209 7.13 -2.15 14.59
CA GLY A 209 8.11 -3.18 14.95
C GLY A 209 7.59 -4.59 14.70
N GLU A 210 8.46 -5.52 15.09
CA GLU A 210 8.12 -6.94 15.24
C GLU A 210 7.62 -7.16 16.67
N LEU A 211 6.53 -7.90 16.81
CA LEU A 211 5.87 -8.22 18.07
C LEU A 211 5.77 -9.74 18.19
N ASP A 212 6.14 -10.26 19.35
CA ASP A 212 5.91 -11.66 19.69
C ASP A 212 4.48 -11.78 20.24
N LEU A 213 3.60 -12.49 19.52
CA LEU A 213 2.23 -12.72 19.94
C LEU A 213 2.21 -13.83 21.00
N THR A 214 1.62 -13.55 22.15
CA THR A 214 1.65 -14.40 23.35
C THR A 214 0.27 -14.77 23.82
#